data_AF-A0A6J3HI76-F1
#
_entry.id   AF-A0A6J3HI76-F1
#
_cell.length_a   1.000
_cell.length_b   1.000
_cell.length_c   1.000
_cell.angle_alpha   90.00
_cell.angle_beta   90.00
_cell.angle_gamma   90.00
#
_symmetry.space_group_name_H-M   'P 1'
#
loop_
_entity.id
_entity.type
_entity.pdbx_description
1 polymer ?
#
loop_
_entity_poly.entity_id
_entity_poly.type
_entity_poly.pdbx_seq_one_letter_code
_entity_poly.pdbx_strand_id
1 'polypeptide(L)'
;DYVSLRLEAIRAEYQKMPVFLHEEGQRNLEMLKKKGKDTFCQLTESKAKMIHKREILRGMYEELKEMCHKPDVELLQGFGDILHRSESVLLPMPQPVNLELSAEPITGLMDRLNQFRGKSPPIGSTPTV
;
A
#
# COMPACT_ATOMS: atom_id res chain seq x y z
N ASP A 1 29.87 31.54 30.56
CA ASP A 1 29.37 30.40 31.34
C ASP A 1 28.84 29.33 30.40
N TYR A 2 29.54 28.19 30.30
CA TYR A 2 29.26 27.11 29.35
C TYR A 2 27.95 26.35 29.67
N VAL A 3 27.63 26.22 30.96
CA VAL A 3 26.44 25.48 31.42
C VAL A 3 25.17 26.18 30.96
N SER A 4 25.10 27.50 31.14
CA SER A 4 23.96 28.31 30.70
C SER A 4 23.72 28.22 29.19
N LEU A 5 24.78 28.30 28.37
CA LEU A 5 24.68 28.15 26.91
C LEU A 5 24.17 26.76 26.49
N ARG A 6 24.62 25.68 27.16
CA ARG A 6 24.14 24.32 26.87
C ARG A 6 22.68 24.13 27.28
N LEU A 7 22.26 24.73 28.39
CA LEU A 7 20.87 24.68 28.86
C LEU A 7 19.92 25.39 27.88
N GLU A 8 20.30 26.56 27.37
CA GLU A 8 19.54 27.27 26.34
C GLU A 8 19.45 26.49 25.03
N ALA A 9 20.55 25.89 24.57
CA ALA A 9 20.55 25.07 23.36
C ALA A 9 19.62 23.86 23.48
N ILE A 10 19.64 23.14 24.61
CA ILE A 10 18.72 22.02 24.87
C ILE A 10 17.27 22.51 24.88
N ARG A 11 16.98 23.61 25.59
CA ARG A 11 15.64 24.18 25.64
C ARG A 11 15.11 24.55 24.24
N ALA A 12 15.95 25.16 23.41
CA ALA A 12 15.61 25.52 22.04
C ALA A 12 15.28 24.29 21.19
N GLU A 13 16.01 23.17 21.35
CA GLU A 13 15.69 21.93 20.64
C GLU A 13 14.35 21.32 21.09
N TYR A 14 14.08 21.29 22.40
CA TYR A 14 12.78 20.84 22.90
C TYR A 14 11.62 21.72 22.43
N GLN A 15 11.82 23.03 22.31
CA GLN A 15 10.80 23.96 21.80
C GLN A 15 10.45 23.70 20.33
N LYS A 16 11.34 23.10 19.54
CA LYS A 16 11.07 22.76 18.13
C LYS A 16 10.30 21.44 17.95
N MET A 17 10.26 20.58 18.98
CA MET A 17 9.64 19.25 18.90
C MET A 17 8.13 19.28 18.63
N PRO A 18 7.31 20.13 19.27
CA PRO A 18 5.87 20.16 19.01
C PRO A 18 5.52 20.44 17.54
N VAL A 19 6.20 21.39 16.91
CA VAL A 19 5.98 21.75 15.50
C VAL A 19 6.39 20.59 14.59
N PHE A 20 7.56 20.00 14.82
CA PHE A 20 8.03 18.85 14.06
C PHE A 20 7.07 17.67 14.12
N LEU A 21 6.65 17.27 15.33
CA LEU A 21 5.72 16.15 15.51
C LEU A 21 4.36 16.44 14.89
N HIS A 22 3.91 17.69 14.92
CA HIS A 22 2.67 18.09 14.27
C HIS A 22 2.76 17.94 12.75
N GLU A 23 3.80 18.47 12.12
CA GLU A 23 4.02 18.38 10.68
C GLU A 23 4.20 16.92 10.21
N GLU A 24 5.00 16.15 10.94
CA GLU A 24 5.23 14.73 10.65
C GLU A 24 3.94 13.92 10.79
N GLY A 25 3.18 14.16 11.86
CA GLY A 25 1.89 13.53 12.10
C GLY A 25 0.89 13.84 10.98
N GLN A 26 0.79 15.10 10.56
CA GLN A 26 -0.10 15.49 9.46
C GLN A 26 0.28 14.82 8.15
N ARG A 27 1.57 14.80 7.80
CA ARG A 27 2.06 14.12 6.58
C ARG A 27 1.71 12.64 6.57
N ASN A 28 1.92 11.95 7.70
CA ASN A 28 1.57 10.53 7.83
C ASN A 28 0.06 10.29 7.69
N LEU A 29 -0.77 11.14 8.29
CA LEU A 29 -2.23 11.05 8.16
C LEU A 29 -2.70 11.28 6.72
N GLU A 30 -2.12 12.25 6.02
CA GLU A 30 -2.42 12.52 4.60
C GLU A 30 -2.02 11.34 3.70
N MET A 31 -0.82 10.80 3.90
CA MET A 31 -0.35 9.64 3.16
C MET A 31 -1.23 8.41 3.39
N LEU A 32 -1.63 8.17 4.65
CA LEU A 32 -2.53 7.07 5.00
C LEU A 32 -3.90 7.21 4.33
N LYS A 33 -4.45 8.43 4.32
CA LYS A 33 -5.71 8.74 3.61
C LYS A 33 -5.56 8.48 2.10
N LYS A 34 -4.44 8.88 1.50
CA LYS A 34 -4.16 8.64 0.08
C LYS A 34 -4.07 7.14 -0.22
N LYS A 35 -3.27 6.40 0.55
CA LYS A 35 -3.12 4.94 0.41
C LYS A 35 -4.47 4.23 0.52
N GLY A 36 -5.30 4.63 1.49
CA GLY A 36 -6.67 4.10 1.63
C GLY A 36 -7.55 4.35 0.40
N LYS A 37 -7.49 5.56 -0.19
CA LYS A 37 -8.21 5.86 -1.45
C LYS A 37 -7.71 5.02 -2.61
N ASP A 38 -6.40 4.90 -2.77
CA ASP A 38 -5.79 4.11 -3.84
C ASP A 38 -6.16 2.62 -3.72
N THR A 39 -6.12 2.07 -2.51
CA THR A 39 -6.59 0.69 -2.22
C THR A 39 -8.07 0.53 -2.56
N PHE A 40 -8.92 1.50 -2.20
CA PHE A 40 -10.35 1.44 -2.52
C PHE A 40 -10.63 1.47 -4.03
N CYS A 41 -9.90 2.30 -4.78
CA CYS A 41 -9.96 2.31 -6.25
C CYS A 41 -9.59 0.94 -6.84
N GLN A 42 -8.46 0.37 -6.41
CA GLN A 42 -8.01 -0.95 -6.87
C GLN A 42 -9.02 -2.06 -6.52
N LEU A 43 -9.62 -2.01 -5.33
CA LEU A 43 -10.68 -2.95 -4.94
C LEU A 43 -11.92 -2.83 -5.82
N THR A 44 -12.30 -1.60 -6.17
CA THR A 44 -13.45 -1.34 -7.03
C THR A 44 -13.23 -1.91 -8.43
N GLU A 45 -12.04 -1.69 -8.99
CA GLU A 45 -11.65 -2.26 -10.29
C GLU A 45 -11.58 -3.79 -10.25
N SER A 46 -10.97 -4.36 -9.19
CA SER A 46 -10.89 -5.81 -9.02
C SER A 46 -12.29 -6.44 -8.91
N LYS A 47 -13.19 -5.81 -8.14
CA LYS A 47 -14.60 -6.22 -8.04
C LYS A 47 -15.29 -6.18 -9.40
N ALA A 48 -15.11 -5.12 -10.19
CA ALA A 48 -15.71 -5.02 -11.52
C ALA A 48 -15.22 -6.15 -12.44
N LYS A 49 -13.92 -6.47 -12.42
CA LYS A 49 -13.34 -7.60 -13.16
C LYS A 49 -13.91 -8.94 -12.70
N MET A 50 -14.10 -9.14 -11.39
CA MET A 50 -14.72 -10.36 -10.84
C MET A 50 -16.18 -10.51 -11.28
N ILE A 51 -16.95 -9.41 -11.26
CA ILE A 51 -18.34 -9.41 -11.73
C ILE A 51 -18.35 -9.79 -13.21
N HIS A 52 -17.57 -9.10 -14.05
CA HIS A 52 -17.51 -9.41 -15.48
C HIS A 52 -17.17 -10.89 -15.75
N LYS A 53 -16.18 -11.43 -15.04
CA LYS A 53 -15.80 -12.85 -15.14
C LYS A 53 -16.93 -13.79 -14.72
N ARG A 54 -17.66 -13.47 -13.65
CA ARG A 54 -18.84 -14.24 -13.23
C ARG A 54 -19.89 -14.28 -14.34
N GLU A 55 -20.15 -13.17 -15.00
CA GLU A 55 -21.14 -13.09 -16.08
C GLU A 55 -20.71 -13.95 -17.28
N ILE A 56 -19.43 -13.88 -17.68
CA ILE A 56 -18.88 -14.74 -18.75
C ILE A 56 -19.02 -16.22 -18.39
N LEU A 57 -18.64 -16.61 -17.16
CA LEU A 57 -18.75 -18.00 -16.70
C LEU A 57 -20.20 -18.48 -16.66
N ARG A 58 -21.13 -17.62 -16.24
CA ARG A 58 -22.56 -17.93 -16.22
C ARG A 58 -23.10 -18.15 -17.62
N GLY A 59 -22.79 -17.26 -18.56
CA GLY A 59 -23.19 -17.42 -19.96
C GLY A 59 -22.63 -18.72 -20.56
N MET A 60 -21.35 -19.02 -20.31
CA MET A 60 -20.74 -20.26 -20.79
C MET A 60 -21.43 -21.51 -20.21
N TYR A 61 -21.76 -21.47 -18.92
CA TYR A 61 -22.50 -22.55 -18.27
C TYR A 61 -23.90 -22.73 -18.87
N GLU A 62 -24.62 -21.64 -19.13
CA GLU A 62 -25.95 -21.68 -19.74
C GLU A 62 -25.90 -22.29 -21.14
N GLU A 63 -24.94 -21.87 -21.97
CA GLU A 63 -24.77 -22.41 -23.33
C GLU A 63 -24.38 -23.89 -23.33
N LEU A 64 -23.47 -24.31 -22.45
CA LEU A 64 -23.12 -25.73 -22.26
C LEU A 64 -24.34 -26.53 -21.78
N LYS A 65 -25.10 -25.99 -20.82
CA LYS A 65 -26.31 -26.61 -20.30
C LYS A 65 -27.33 -26.80 -21.41
N GLU A 66 -27.62 -25.79 -22.21
CA GLU A 66 -28.55 -25.89 -23.34
C GLU A 66 -28.09 -26.92 -24.37
N MET A 67 -26.81 -26.92 -24.72
CA MET A 67 -26.23 -27.86 -25.68
C MET A 67 -26.40 -29.32 -25.23
N CYS A 68 -26.23 -29.63 -23.94
CA CYS A 68 -26.43 -30.99 -23.40
C CYS A 68 -27.88 -31.51 -23.53
N HIS A 69 -28.86 -30.66 -23.83
CA HIS A 69 -30.25 -31.07 -24.04
C HIS A 69 -30.62 -31.19 -25.53
N LYS A 70 -29.68 -30.91 -26.45
CA LYS A 70 -29.92 -31.00 -27.90
C LYS A 70 -29.78 -32.43 -28.42
N PRO A 71 -30.44 -32.77 -29.55
CA PRO A 71 -30.23 -34.06 -30.23
C PRO A 71 -28.77 -34.27 -30.64
N ASP A 72 -28.33 -35.54 -30.70
CA ASP A 72 -26.93 -35.92 -30.96
C ASP A 72 -26.32 -35.26 -32.19
N VAL A 73 -27.08 -35.11 -33.28
CA VAL A 73 -26.60 -34.50 -34.53
C VAL A 73 -26.27 -33.01 -34.33
N GLU A 74 -27.14 -32.27 -33.63
CA GLU A 74 -26.94 -30.84 -33.33
C GLU A 74 -25.83 -30.64 -32.30
N LEU A 75 -25.76 -31.54 -31.31
CA LEU A 75 -24.70 -31.57 -30.31
C LEU A 75 -23.34 -31.70 -31.00
N LEU A 76 -23.16 -32.74 -31.82
CA LEU A 76 -21.90 -33.01 -32.53
C LEU A 76 -21.48 -31.87 -33.46
N GLN A 77 -22.44 -31.16 -34.04
CA GLN A 77 -22.16 -30.04 -34.95
C GLN A 77 -21.74 -28.76 -34.21
N GLY A 78 -22.28 -28.51 -33.00
CA GLY A 78 -21.98 -27.30 -32.23
C GLY A 78 -20.90 -27.44 -31.15
N PHE A 79 -20.52 -28.68 -30.79
CA PHE A 79 -19.64 -28.92 -29.63
C PHE A 79 -18.24 -28.32 -29.77
N GLY A 80 -17.66 -28.38 -30.97
CA GLY A 80 -16.31 -27.86 -31.24
C GLY A 80 -16.19 -26.36 -31.01
N ASP A 81 -17.18 -25.59 -31.47
CA ASP A 81 -17.20 -24.13 -31.34
C ASP A 81 -17.36 -23.70 -29.88
N ILE A 82 -18.23 -24.38 -29.13
CA ILE A 82 -18.41 -24.09 -27.70
C ILE A 82 -17.15 -24.45 -26.91
N LEU A 83 -16.54 -25.59 -27.18
CA LEU A 83 -15.28 -25.98 -26.52
C LEU A 83 -14.17 -24.96 -26.79
N HIS A 84 -13.95 -24.58 -28.04
CA HIS A 84 -12.93 -23.60 -28.42
C HIS A 84 -13.13 -22.24 -27.70
N ARG A 85 -14.37 -21.76 -27.64
CA ARG A 85 -14.68 -20.51 -26.91
C ARG A 85 -14.56 -20.68 -25.40
N SER A 86 -14.84 -21.87 -24.85
CA SER A 86 -14.71 -22.16 -23.42
C SER A 86 -13.25 -22.14 -22.92
N GLU A 87 -12.31 -22.60 -23.76
CA GLU A 87 -10.87 -22.51 -23.45
C GLU A 87 -10.40 -21.05 -23.34
N SER A 88 -11.01 -20.16 -24.12
CA SER A 88 -10.74 -18.72 -24.07
C SER A 88 -11.25 -18.04 -22.78
N VAL A 89 -12.14 -18.70 -22.00
CA VAL A 89 -12.66 -18.21 -20.71
C VAL A 89 -11.70 -18.46 -19.55
N LEU A 90 -10.57 -19.16 -19.77
CA LEU A 90 -9.50 -19.38 -18.78
C LEU A 90 -8.72 -18.09 -18.37
N LEU A 91 -9.36 -16.92 -18.45
CA LEU A 91 -8.81 -15.65 -17.98
C LEU A 91 -8.29 -15.78 -16.55
N PRO A 92 -7.13 -15.19 -16.20
CA PRO A 92 -6.62 -15.17 -14.84
C PRO A 92 -7.63 -14.60 -13.84
N MET A 93 -7.63 -15.08 -12.60
CA MET A 93 -8.38 -14.43 -11.53
C MET A 93 -7.73 -13.07 -11.23
N PRO A 94 -8.51 -12.01 -10.93
CA PRO A 94 -7.94 -10.78 -10.42
C PRO A 94 -7.07 -11.08 -9.20
N GLN A 95 -5.87 -10.50 -9.15
CA GLN A 95 -4.97 -10.67 -8.02
C GLN A 95 -5.57 -10.02 -6.77
N PRO A 96 -5.32 -10.60 -5.57
CA PRO A 96 -5.72 -9.97 -4.33
C PRO A 96 -5.03 -8.60 -4.18
N VAL A 97 -5.80 -7.59 -3.76
CA VAL A 97 -5.27 -6.26 -3.47
C VAL A 97 -4.60 -6.28 -2.09
N ASN A 98 -3.41 -5.69 -1.96
CA ASN A 98 -2.77 -5.54 -0.65
C ASN A 98 -3.55 -4.49 0.19
N LEU A 99 -4.03 -4.91 1.36
CA LEU A 99 -4.84 -4.10 2.28
C LEU A 99 -4.02 -3.48 3.42
N GLU A 100 -2.71 -3.66 3.44
CA GLU A 100 -1.87 -3.21 4.53
C GLU A 100 -1.73 -1.69 4.55
N LEU A 101 -2.39 -1.06 5.52
CA LEU A 101 -2.32 0.36 5.80
C LEU A 101 -1.37 0.59 6.98
N SER A 102 -0.07 0.42 6.72
CA SER A 102 0.99 0.78 7.67
C SER A 102 1.18 2.30 7.75
N ALA A 103 1.53 2.78 8.95
CA ALA A 103 2.09 4.11 9.12
C ALA A 103 3.55 4.11 8.68
N GLU A 104 4.00 5.21 8.08
CA GLU A 104 5.41 5.39 7.75
C GLU A 104 6.23 5.71 9.02
N PRO A 105 7.53 5.38 9.02
CA PRO A 105 8.44 5.79 10.09
C PRO A 105 8.46 7.32 10.27
N ILE A 106 8.62 7.76 11.51
CA ILE A 106 8.86 9.17 11.85
C ILE A 106 10.28 9.52 11.39
N THR A 107 10.38 10.17 10.24
CA THR A 107 11.66 10.44 9.58
C THR A 107 12.37 11.59 10.29
N GLY A 108 13.70 11.52 10.42
CA GLY A 108 14.49 12.58 11.05
C GLY A 108 14.38 12.67 12.58
N LEU A 109 13.64 11.76 13.23
CA LEU A 109 13.60 11.69 14.70
C LEU A 109 14.98 11.42 15.29
N MET A 110 15.72 10.47 14.70
CA MET A 110 17.08 10.14 15.15
C MET A 110 18.05 11.29 14.87
N ASP A 111 17.91 11.98 13.74
CA ASP A 111 18.73 13.15 13.42
C ASP A 111 18.50 14.30 14.42
N ARG A 112 17.25 14.53 14.83
CA ARG A 112 16.93 15.48 15.92
C ARG A 112 17.49 15.03 17.26
N LEU A 113 17.36 13.76 17.62
CA LEU A 113 17.93 13.23 18.87
C LEU A 113 19.46 13.38 18.91
N ASN A 114 20.12 13.27 17.76
CA ASN A 114 21.56 13.48 17.64
C ASN A 114 21.97 14.95 17.89
N GLN A 115 21.09 15.94 17.79
CA GLN A 115 21.40 17.34 18.10
C GLN A 115 21.68 17.57 19.59
N PHE A 116 21.16 16.69 20.46
CA PHE A 116 21.45 16.73 21.90
C PHE A 116 22.84 16.20 22.25
N ARG A 117 23.41 15.33 21.41
CA ARG A 117 24.79 14.85 21.55
C ARG A 117 25.71 16.00 21.19
N GLY A 118 26.20 16.73 22.19
CA GLY A 118 27.20 17.77 21.98
C GLY A 118 28.43 17.19 21.27
N LYS A 119 29.10 17.97 20.42
CA LYS A 119 30.46 17.64 19.99
C LYS A 119 31.33 17.65 21.25
N SER A 120 31.59 16.49 21.84
CA SER A 120 32.57 16.35 22.92
C SER A 120 33.95 16.76 22.37
N PRO A 121 34.75 17.55 23.10
CA PRO A 121 36.16 17.71 22.74
C PRO A 121 36.82 16.32 22.74
N PRO A 122 37.81 16.08 21.88
CA PRO A 122 38.60 14.86 21.96
C PRO A 122 39.19 14.75 23.38
N ILE A 123 38.98 13.60 24.01
CA ILE A 123 39.59 13.27 25.29
C ILE A 123 41.11 13.31 25.07
N GLY A 124 41.78 14.36 25.54
CA GLY A 124 43.23 14.49 25.42
C GLY A 124 43.80 15.91 25.39
N SER A 125 43.00 16.97 25.25
CA SER A 125 43.55 18.33 25.30
C SER A 125 43.71 18.82 26.74
N THR A 126 44.93 18.71 27.27
CA THR A 126 45.32 19.38 28.51
C THR A 126 45.23 20.92 28.33
N PRO A 127 44.75 21.67 29.34
CA PRO A 127 44.78 23.12 29.28
C PRO A 127 46.22 23.60 29.50
N THR A 128 46.78 24.31 28.51
CA THR A 128 48.01 25.08 28.72
C THR A 128 47.65 26.37 29.45
N VAL A 129 48.28 26.60 30.60
CA VAL A 129 48.21 27.84 31.40
C VAL A 129 48.81 29.01 30.62
#